data_AF-A0A6A6NYL8-F1
#
_entry.id   AF-A0A6A6NYL8-F1
#
_cell.length_a   1.000
_cell.length_b   1.000
_cell.length_c   1.000
_cell.angle_alpha   90.00
_cell.angle_beta   90.00
_cell.angle_gamma   90.00
#
_symmetry.space_group_name_H-M   'P 1'
#
loop_
_entity.id
_entity.type
_entity.pdbx_description
1 polymer ?
#
loop_
_entity_poly.entity_id
_entity_poly.type
_entity_poly.pdbx_seq_one_letter_code
_entity_poly.pdbx_strand_id
1 'polypeptide(L)'
;MLTSSESLRYTLLSLAATYVLDYFPNEDIRTRANAYYQRAVALLSDALSQPEEQMIGGGDSLVGTIVVFIMHDTVTWEHRRPKSQVPRWLEGARLASRILDATDPGYRYWHSPENVQSTTAYTSNTVLVARAAILGLLMTPLDPIHTKGQFGWLLHGIERNARKVHGGCGFSPKLLHIFAQITQLASQMALEPSSVILPKGAEYIKSKLANLRQWSELSPETDGYASTEALLDSCVLNEHGVIECPKKMTDLGAEAWRIAAQIYLQCRFFRLPRSHAEVMTNCRRLSECVRRMPCYGPLFTAQAPLFPVFLLGLVSVSEEDFGIARNWFETVLSATSCRSSVPPVWDALKILRIWVDGEITDEPHIDMIPVGQRQPWWEDIVAHATETVGTLCLM
;
A
#
# COMPACT_ATOMS: atom_id res chain seq x y z
N MET A 1 22.18 -8.33 -13.02
CA MET A 1 21.03 -7.44 -13.31
C MET A 1 21.22 -6.03 -12.77
N LEU A 2 21.48 -5.81 -11.47
CA LEU A 2 21.69 -4.45 -10.92
C LEU A 2 22.82 -3.64 -11.61
N THR A 3 23.77 -4.32 -12.25
CA THR A 3 24.91 -3.71 -12.94
C THR A 3 24.75 -3.56 -14.46
N SER A 4 23.70 -4.13 -15.07
CA SER A 4 23.56 -4.14 -16.54
C SER A 4 22.75 -2.96 -17.11
N SER A 5 21.87 -2.35 -16.31
CA SER A 5 21.10 -1.16 -16.71
C SER A 5 21.76 0.11 -16.16
N GLU A 6 22.24 0.98 -17.05
CA GLU A 6 22.84 2.25 -16.65
C GLU A 6 21.85 3.18 -15.98
N SER A 7 20.60 3.24 -16.47
CA SER A 7 19.54 4.08 -15.89
C SER A 7 19.28 3.70 -14.43
N LEU A 8 19.09 2.40 -14.17
CA LEU A 8 18.87 1.89 -12.81
C LEU A 8 20.04 2.21 -11.88
N ARG A 9 21.28 2.04 -12.36
CA ARG A 9 22.49 2.36 -11.59
C ARG A 9 22.51 3.83 -11.18
N TYR A 10 22.27 4.76 -12.10
CA TYR A 10 22.28 6.19 -11.79
C TYR A 10 21.12 6.60 -10.88
N THR A 11 19.92 6.03 -11.05
CA THR A 11 18.80 6.30 -10.13
C THR A 11 19.10 5.82 -8.71
N LEU A 12 19.70 4.62 -8.56
CA LEU A 12 20.12 4.11 -7.26
C LEU A 12 21.19 4.98 -6.60
N LEU A 13 22.19 5.43 -7.37
CA LEU A 13 23.22 6.35 -6.86
C LEU A 13 22.63 7.69 -6.42
N SER A 14 21.66 8.23 -7.17
CA SER A 14 20.92 9.43 -6.77
C SER A 14 20.19 9.21 -5.45
N LEU A 15 19.40 8.14 -5.33
CA LEU A 15 18.64 7.83 -4.12
C LEU A 15 19.54 7.59 -2.90
N ALA A 16 20.63 6.84 -3.08
CA ALA A 16 21.59 6.58 -2.01
C ALA A 16 22.28 7.87 -1.56
N ALA A 17 22.73 8.73 -2.49
CA ALA A 17 23.34 10.01 -2.15
C ALA A 17 22.35 10.92 -1.40
N THR A 18 21.08 10.90 -1.79
CA THR A 18 20.00 11.61 -1.10
C THR A 18 19.87 11.17 0.36
N TYR A 19 19.95 9.87 0.66
CA TYR A 19 19.97 9.39 2.05
C TYR A 19 21.26 9.76 2.80
N VAL A 20 22.42 9.71 2.14
CA VAL A 20 23.69 10.12 2.76
C VAL A 20 23.64 11.58 3.21
N LEU A 21 22.99 12.46 2.44
CA LEU A 21 22.84 13.88 2.77
C LEU A 21 22.04 14.15 4.04
N ASP A 22 21.19 13.21 4.50
CA ASP A 22 20.46 13.35 5.76
C ASP A 22 21.40 13.28 6.98
N TYR A 23 22.49 12.52 6.85
CA TYR A 23 23.47 12.31 7.92
C TYR A 23 24.72 13.17 7.73
N PHE A 24 25.07 13.48 6.49
CA PHE A 24 26.26 14.24 6.14
C PHE A 24 25.95 15.30 5.08
N PRO A 25 25.43 16.48 5.49
CA PRO A 25 25.15 17.59 4.58
C PRO A 25 26.43 18.05 3.90
N ASN A 26 26.52 17.88 2.58
CA ASN A 26 27.70 18.22 1.80
C ASN A 26 27.32 18.63 0.37
N GLU A 27 27.85 19.78 -0.07
CA GLU A 27 27.53 20.40 -1.35
C GLU A 27 28.02 19.60 -2.58
N ASP A 28 29.17 18.97 -2.47
CA ASP A 28 29.71 18.14 -3.56
C ASP A 28 28.85 16.89 -3.75
N ILE A 29 28.44 16.25 -2.64
CA ILE A 29 27.53 15.11 -2.67
C ILE A 29 26.17 15.53 -3.25
N ARG A 30 25.64 16.69 -2.85
CA ARG A 30 24.39 17.25 -3.40
C ARG A 30 24.48 17.48 -4.90
N THR A 31 25.57 18.08 -5.37
CA THR A 31 25.81 18.32 -6.79
C THR A 31 25.89 17.02 -7.58
N ARG A 32 26.59 16.00 -7.04
CA ARG A 32 26.68 14.67 -7.65
C ARG A 32 25.34 13.93 -7.66
N ALA A 33 24.57 14.00 -6.57
CA ALA A 33 23.24 13.40 -6.48
C ALA A 33 22.32 13.95 -7.59
N ASN A 34 22.30 15.28 -7.74
CA ASN A 34 21.55 15.94 -8.80
C ASN A 34 22.04 15.55 -10.20
N ALA A 35 23.35 15.44 -10.42
CA ALA A 35 23.90 15.00 -11.69
C ALA A 35 23.50 13.55 -12.03
N TYR A 36 23.52 12.65 -11.04
CA TYR A 36 23.04 11.27 -11.20
C TYR A 36 21.55 11.22 -11.52
N TYR A 37 20.74 12.02 -10.84
CA TYR A 37 19.31 12.14 -11.13
C TYR A 37 19.06 12.55 -12.59
N GLN A 38 19.70 13.64 -13.05
CA GLN A 38 19.52 14.14 -14.41
C GLN A 38 19.99 13.12 -15.46
N ARG A 39 21.11 12.45 -15.21
CA ARG A 39 21.61 11.39 -16.11
C ARG A 39 20.64 10.21 -16.18
N ALA A 40 20.08 9.80 -15.05
CA ALA A 40 19.10 8.72 -15.01
C ALA A 40 17.80 9.07 -15.75
N VAL A 41 17.32 10.32 -15.63
CA VAL A 41 16.13 10.81 -16.36
C VAL A 41 16.36 10.78 -17.87
N ALA A 42 17.53 11.25 -18.34
CA ALA A 42 17.88 11.20 -19.77
C ALA A 42 17.88 9.76 -20.30
N LEU A 43 18.59 8.85 -19.60
CA LEU A 43 18.67 7.43 -19.99
C LEU A 43 17.31 6.74 -19.96
N LEU A 44 16.46 7.03 -18.97
CA LEU A 44 15.10 6.49 -18.91
C LEU A 44 14.25 6.99 -20.08
N SER A 45 14.38 8.26 -20.45
CA SER A 45 13.65 8.86 -21.57
C SER A 45 14.04 8.22 -22.91
N ASP A 46 15.33 7.98 -23.12
CA ASP A 46 15.85 7.29 -24.30
C ASP A 46 15.35 5.84 -24.37
N ALA A 47 15.36 5.14 -23.23
CA ALA A 47 14.94 3.75 -23.15
C ALA A 47 13.41 3.57 -23.31
N LEU A 48 12.59 4.51 -22.83
CA LEU A 48 11.14 4.51 -23.06
C LEU A 48 10.75 4.64 -24.54
N SER A 49 11.67 5.17 -25.37
CA SER A 49 11.48 5.34 -26.81
C SER A 49 11.82 4.06 -27.60
N GLN A 50 12.39 3.04 -26.96
CA GLN A 50 12.79 1.79 -27.63
C GLN A 50 11.61 0.81 -27.69
N PRO A 51 11.22 0.32 -28.89
CA PRO A 51 10.10 -0.61 -29.03
C PRO A 51 10.30 -1.95 -28.33
N GLU A 52 11.54 -2.44 -28.26
CA GLU A 52 11.88 -3.73 -27.63
C GLU A 52 11.53 -3.80 -26.14
N GLU A 53 11.61 -2.67 -25.45
CA GLU A 53 11.31 -2.57 -24.03
C GLU A 53 9.80 -2.62 -23.74
N GLN A 54 8.96 -2.53 -24.78
CA GLN A 54 7.51 -2.61 -24.69
C GLN A 54 6.94 -3.95 -25.19
N MET A 55 7.80 -4.90 -25.55
CA MET A 55 7.39 -6.24 -25.99
C MET A 55 7.27 -7.21 -24.81
N ILE A 56 6.52 -8.30 -25.00
CA ILE A 56 6.39 -9.38 -24.01
C ILE A 56 7.77 -9.87 -23.56
N GLY A 57 8.00 -9.86 -22.24
CA GLY A 57 9.29 -10.23 -21.63
C GLY A 57 10.35 -9.11 -21.59
N GLY A 58 10.06 -7.93 -22.16
CA GLY A 58 10.88 -6.72 -22.03
C GLY A 58 10.51 -5.87 -20.81
N GLY A 59 11.16 -4.71 -20.64
CA GLY A 59 10.73 -3.67 -19.71
C GLY A 59 11.15 -3.87 -18.25
N ASP A 60 11.75 -5.00 -17.87
CA ASP A 60 12.17 -5.26 -16.48
C ASP A 60 13.13 -4.19 -15.93
N SER A 61 14.10 -3.76 -16.74
CA SER A 61 15.05 -2.71 -16.36
C SER A 61 14.40 -1.33 -16.30
N LEU A 62 13.47 -1.04 -17.22
CA LEU A 62 12.67 0.19 -17.21
C LEU A 62 11.81 0.28 -15.96
N VAL A 63 11.04 -0.77 -15.68
CA VAL A 63 10.17 -0.86 -14.51
C VAL A 63 10.99 -0.73 -13.24
N GLY A 64 12.13 -1.44 -13.14
CA GLY A 64 13.04 -1.31 -12.01
C GLY A 64 13.54 0.12 -11.83
N THR A 65 13.91 0.82 -12.91
CA THR A 65 14.33 2.23 -12.86
C THR A 65 13.20 3.13 -12.35
N ILE A 66 11.98 2.94 -12.87
CA ILE A 66 10.80 3.71 -12.46
C ILE A 66 10.48 3.47 -10.99
N VAL A 67 10.56 2.23 -10.49
CA VAL A 67 10.36 1.89 -9.08
C VAL A 67 11.31 2.68 -8.16
N VAL A 68 12.59 2.80 -8.53
CA VAL A 68 13.54 3.59 -7.73
C VAL A 68 13.21 5.09 -7.79
N PHE A 69 12.73 5.61 -8.93
CA PHE A 69 12.25 6.99 -9.02
C PHE A 69 10.98 7.24 -8.19
N ILE A 70 10.06 6.28 -8.15
CA ILE A 70 8.90 6.31 -7.25
C ILE A 70 9.40 6.45 -5.82
N MET A 71 10.30 5.56 -5.36
CA MET A 71 10.88 5.64 -4.02
C MET A 71 11.54 7.00 -3.76
N HIS A 72 12.32 7.50 -4.73
CA HIS A 72 12.95 8.82 -4.62
C HIS A 72 11.94 9.93 -4.38
N ASP A 73 10.88 10.04 -5.20
CA ASP A 73 9.85 11.07 -5.05
C ASP A 73 9.01 10.90 -3.77
N THR A 74 8.85 9.66 -3.27
CA THR A 74 8.12 9.40 -2.02
C THR A 74 8.85 9.97 -0.81
N VAL A 75 10.19 9.90 -0.79
CA VAL A 75 11.00 10.34 0.35
C VAL A 75 11.54 11.76 0.21
N THR A 76 11.54 12.35 -0.99
CA THR A 76 11.84 13.78 -1.21
C THR A 76 10.55 14.59 -1.34
N TRP A 77 9.67 14.47 -0.35
CA TRP A 77 8.32 15.02 -0.42
C TRP A 77 8.28 16.56 -0.43
N GLU A 78 9.36 17.22 -0.01
CA GLU A 78 9.54 18.67 -0.03
C GLU A 78 9.61 19.22 -1.47
N HIS A 79 9.95 18.36 -2.44
CA HIS A 79 10.02 18.70 -3.87
C HIS A 79 8.83 18.19 -4.67
N ARG A 80 7.76 17.75 -3.99
CA ARG A 80 6.54 17.30 -4.66
C ARG A 80 5.90 18.44 -5.43
N ARG A 81 5.21 18.06 -6.50
CA ARG A 81 4.40 18.99 -7.29
C ARG A 81 3.29 19.60 -6.41
N PRO A 82 2.75 20.76 -6.81
CA PRO A 82 1.58 21.34 -6.15
C PRO A 82 0.43 20.33 -6.04
N LYS A 83 -0.39 20.45 -4.98
CA LYS A 83 -1.52 19.53 -4.71
C LYS A 83 -2.55 19.40 -5.85
N SER A 84 -2.62 20.39 -6.74
CA SER A 84 -3.48 20.37 -7.93
C SER A 84 -2.97 19.48 -9.07
N GLN A 85 -1.73 18.99 -8.97
CA GLN A 85 -1.11 18.13 -9.98
C GLN A 85 -0.96 16.70 -9.45
N VAL A 86 -1.01 15.74 -10.37
CA VAL A 86 -0.70 14.35 -10.04
C VAL A 86 0.77 14.26 -9.60
N PRO A 87 1.08 13.63 -8.45
CA PRO A 87 2.46 13.52 -8.00
C PRO A 87 3.26 12.57 -8.90
N ARG A 88 4.59 12.80 -8.98
CA ARG A 88 5.46 12.07 -9.91
C ARG A 88 5.51 10.58 -9.56
N TRP A 89 5.51 10.21 -8.28
CA TRP A 89 5.44 8.81 -7.87
C TRP A 89 4.20 8.08 -8.42
N LEU A 90 3.04 8.74 -8.47
CA LEU A 90 1.81 8.13 -8.98
C LEU A 90 1.81 8.07 -10.51
N GLU A 91 2.31 9.10 -11.18
CA GLU A 91 2.52 9.05 -12.64
C GLU A 91 3.48 7.93 -13.03
N GLY A 92 4.59 7.79 -12.29
CA GLY A 92 5.55 6.70 -12.47
C GLY A 92 4.90 5.34 -12.27
N ALA A 93 4.10 5.17 -11.22
CA ALA A 93 3.38 3.93 -10.95
C ALA A 93 2.40 3.56 -12.09
N ARG A 94 1.67 4.55 -12.62
CA ARG A 94 0.77 4.38 -13.77
C ARG A 94 1.54 4.03 -15.05
N LEU A 95 2.68 4.68 -15.29
CA LEU A 95 3.54 4.38 -16.44
C LEU A 95 4.09 2.95 -16.35
N ALA A 96 4.65 2.57 -15.20
CA ALA A 96 5.18 1.22 -14.99
C ALA A 96 4.07 0.16 -15.09
N SER A 97 2.85 0.47 -14.62
CA SER A 97 1.69 -0.44 -14.78
C SER A 97 1.37 -0.66 -16.26
N ARG A 98 1.36 0.39 -17.10
CA ARG A 98 1.15 0.24 -18.55
C ARG A 98 2.24 -0.59 -19.23
N ILE A 99 3.50 -0.42 -18.81
CA ILE A 99 4.60 -1.24 -19.33
C ILE A 99 4.37 -2.69 -18.93
N LEU A 100 4.07 -2.97 -17.66
CA LEU A 100 3.77 -4.32 -17.20
C LEU A 100 2.56 -4.92 -17.91
N ASP A 101 1.51 -4.16 -18.19
CA ASP A 101 0.34 -4.64 -18.95
C ASP A 101 0.73 -5.01 -20.40
N ALA A 102 1.66 -4.27 -21.02
CA ALA A 102 2.15 -4.54 -22.38
C ALA A 102 3.14 -5.72 -22.43
N THR A 103 3.95 -5.90 -21.39
CA THR A 103 5.01 -6.92 -21.34
C THR A 103 4.58 -8.20 -20.63
N ASP A 104 3.38 -8.23 -20.03
CA ASP A 104 2.83 -9.36 -19.28
C ASP A 104 2.63 -10.59 -20.19
N PRO A 105 3.28 -11.72 -19.88
CA PRO A 105 3.12 -12.94 -20.66
C PRO A 105 1.78 -13.64 -20.42
N GLY A 106 0.92 -13.15 -19.51
CA GLY A 106 -0.44 -13.63 -19.32
C GLY A 106 -0.58 -14.89 -18.46
N TYR A 107 0.53 -15.45 -17.96
CA TYR A 107 0.51 -16.64 -17.12
C TYR A 107 -0.06 -16.32 -15.73
N ARG A 108 -1.29 -16.78 -15.44
CA ARG A 108 -1.93 -16.65 -14.12
C ARG A 108 -1.86 -17.96 -13.35
N TYR A 109 -1.81 -17.87 -12.03
CA TYR A 109 -1.69 -19.05 -11.18
C TYR A 109 -2.82 -20.08 -11.31
N TRP A 110 -3.98 -19.67 -11.82
CA TRP A 110 -5.12 -20.56 -12.05
C TRP A 110 -5.18 -21.15 -13.46
N HIS A 111 -4.28 -20.77 -14.37
CA HIS A 111 -4.28 -21.25 -15.76
C HIS A 111 -3.26 -22.37 -16.02
N SER A 112 -2.07 -22.36 -15.41
CA SER A 112 -1.07 -23.45 -15.52
C SER A 112 0.05 -23.31 -14.47
N PRO A 113 0.06 -24.12 -13.41
CA PRO A 113 0.97 -23.92 -12.27
C PRO A 113 2.39 -24.47 -12.44
N GLU A 114 2.65 -25.38 -13.39
CA GLU A 114 3.85 -26.26 -13.27
C GLU A 114 5.11 -25.79 -14.01
N ASN A 115 5.02 -24.85 -14.97
CA ASN A 115 6.17 -24.50 -15.83
C ASN A 115 6.45 -22.99 -15.98
N VAL A 116 5.78 -22.13 -15.19
CA VAL A 116 5.94 -20.67 -15.31
C VAL A 116 7.09 -20.21 -14.43
N GLN A 117 8.25 -19.93 -15.04
CA GLN A 117 9.39 -19.34 -14.35
C GLN A 117 9.32 -17.81 -14.42
N SER A 118 9.30 -17.16 -13.26
CA SER A 118 9.47 -15.72 -13.11
C SER A 118 10.82 -15.43 -12.47
N THR A 119 11.49 -14.37 -12.94
CA THR A 119 12.68 -13.87 -12.25
C THR A 119 12.26 -13.21 -10.92
N THR A 120 13.15 -13.26 -9.92
CA THR A 120 12.93 -12.55 -8.64
C THR A 120 12.80 -11.04 -8.85
N ALA A 121 13.46 -10.50 -9.87
CA ALA A 121 13.41 -9.08 -10.24
C ALA A 121 12.00 -8.70 -10.75
N TYR A 122 11.45 -9.46 -11.70
CA TYR A 122 10.09 -9.27 -12.21
C TYR A 122 9.05 -9.31 -11.07
N THR A 123 9.12 -10.35 -10.21
CA THR A 123 8.21 -10.47 -9.05
C THR A 123 8.35 -9.30 -8.08
N SER A 124 9.56 -8.81 -7.84
CA SER A 124 9.76 -7.67 -6.94
C SER A 124 9.28 -6.35 -7.55
N ASN A 125 9.59 -6.11 -8.82
CA ASN A 125 9.19 -4.94 -9.56
C ASN A 125 7.66 -4.82 -9.65
N THR A 126 6.99 -5.91 -10.03
CA THR A 126 5.52 -5.96 -10.07
C THR A 126 4.92 -5.59 -8.71
N VAL A 127 5.35 -6.22 -7.62
CA VAL A 127 4.82 -5.91 -6.27
C VAL A 127 5.06 -4.44 -5.89
N LEU A 128 6.25 -3.88 -6.17
CA LEU A 128 6.57 -2.50 -5.82
C LEU A 128 5.80 -1.48 -6.66
N VAL A 129 5.62 -1.72 -7.97
CA VAL A 129 4.78 -0.89 -8.85
C VAL A 129 3.33 -0.93 -8.38
N ALA A 130 2.81 -2.13 -8.14
CA ALA A 130 1.45 -2.31 -7.67
C ALA A 130 1.23 -1.64 -6.32
N ARG A 131 2.21 -1.71 -5.40
CA ARG A 131 2.12 -1.03 -4.11
C ARG A 131 1.89 0.46 -4.33
N ALA A 132 2.66 1.09 -5.22
CA ALA A 132 2.48 2.49 -5.54
C ALA A 132 1.13 2.77 -6.21
N ALA A 133 0.78 2.01 -7.24
CA ALA A 133 -0.44 2.23 -8.00
C ALA A 133 -1.69 2.01 -7.13
N ILE A 134 -1.77 0.88 -6.43
CA ILE A 134 -2.96 0.44 -5.69
C ILE A 134 -3.10 1.20 -4.37
N LEU A 135 -2.02 1.45 -3.62
CA LEU A 135 -2.13 2.23 -2.39
C LEU A 135 -2.49 3.69 -2.68
N GLY A 136 -2.08 4.23 -3.83
CA GLY A 136 -2.55 5.53 -4.32
C GLY A 136 -4.05 5.56 -4.63
N LEU A 137 -4.64 4.42 -5.01
CA LEU A 137 -6.09 4.33 -5.27
C LEU A 137 -6.93 4.45 -3.98
N LEU A 138 -6.38 4.14 -2.81
CA LEU A 138 -7.13 4.06 -1.55
C LEU A 138 -7.71 5.42 -1.12
N MET A 139 -7.00 6.51 -1.44
CA MET A 139 -7.36 7.89 -1.10
C MET A 139 -7.44 8.80 -2.34
N THR A 140 -7.81 8.25 -3.50
CA THR A 140 -8.09 9.03 -4.72
C THR A 140 -9.50 8.77 -5.23
N PRO A 141 -10.09 9.72 -5.99
CA PRO A 141 -11.44 9.57 -6.51
C PRO A 141 -11.60 8.28 -7.32
N LEU A 142 -12.79 7.66 -7.21
CA LEU A 142 -13.11 6.48 -8.02
C LEU A 142 -13.00 6.79 -9.51
N ASP A 143 -12.31 5.91 -10.24
CA ASP A 143 -12.15 5.99 -11.69
C ASP A 143 -12.63 4.69 -12.34
N PRO A 144 -13.91 4.61 -12.74
CA PRO A 144 -14.47 3.39 -13.30
C PRO A 144 -13.85 2.97 -14.63
N ILE A 145 -13.28 3.91 -15.39
CA ILE A 145 -12.68 3.66 -16.70
C ILE A 145 -11.33 2.97 -16.51
N HIS A 146 -10.54 3.45 -15.55
CA HIS A 146 -9.17 3.02 -15.33
C HIS A 146 -8.99 2.07 -14.13
N THR A 147 -10.03 1.41 -13.63
CA THR A 147 -9.89 0.41 -12.53
C THR A 147 -10.28 -1.00 -12.95
N LYS A 148 -10.83 -1.20 -14.17
CA LYS A 148 -11.28 -2.51 -14.64
C LYS A 148 -10.12 -3.37 -15.14
N GLY A 149 -9.96 -4.57 -14.57
CA GLY A 149 -9.08 -5.61 -15.13
C GLY A 149 -7.58 -5.36 -14.97
N GLN A 150 -7.19 -4.48 -14.05
CA GLN A 150 -5.79 -4.12 -13.83
C GLN A 150 -5.03 -5.09 -12.93
N PHE A 151 -3.70 -5.01 -13.01
CA PHE A 151 -2.76 -5.70 -12.11
C PHE A 151 -2.85 -7.24 -12.17
N GLY A 152 -3.25 -7.80 -13.33
CA GLY A 152 -3.31 -9.25 -13.51
C GLY A 152 -1.96 -9.93 -13.33
N TRP A 153 -0.87 -9.24 -13.67
CA TRP A 153 0.51 -9.66 -13.51
C TRP A 153 0.93 -9.87 -12.03
N LEU A 154 0.19 -9.34 -11.03
CA LEU A 154 0.43 -9.66 -9.60
C LEU A 154 0.16 -11.14 -9.28
N LEU A 155 -0.64 -11.79 -10.12
CA LEU A 155 -1.11 -13.15 -9.91
C LEU A 155 -0.37 -14.14 -10.81
N HIS A 156 0.83 -13.74 -11.23
CA HIS A 156 1.76 -14.56 -11.99
C HIS A 156 2.37 -15.69 -11.14
N GLY A 157 2.74 -16.79 -11.78
CA GLY A 157 3.37 -17.94 -11.13
C GLY A 157 2.35 -18.85 -10.45
N ILE A 158 2.64 -19.33 -9.24
CA ILE A 158 1.77 -20.25 -8.49
C ILE A 158 1.06 -19.55 -7.33
N GLU A 159 -0.10 -20.08 -6.92
CA GLU A 159 -0.93 -19.47 -5.87
C GLU A 159 -0.17 -19.30 -4.55
N ARG A 160 0.65 -20.29 -4.21
CA ARG A 160 1.52 -20.25 -3.02
C ARG A 160 2.39 -18.98 -3.02
N ASN A 161 3.02 -18.64 -4.14
CA ASN A 161 3.88 -17.45 -4.23
C ASN A 161 3.07 -16.15 -4.17
N ALA A 162 1.86 -16.12 -4.75
CA ALA A 162 0.97 -14.96 -4.65
C ALA A 162 0.54 -14.67 -3.20
N ARG A 163 0.56 -15.67 -2.29
CA ARG A 163 0.25 -15.52 -0.86
C ARG A 163 1.49 -15.29 0.03
N LYS A 164 2.69 -15.29 -0.55
CA LYS A 164 3.93 -15.03 0.20
C LYS A 164 4.05 -13.54 0.54
N VAL A 165 4.35 -13.23 1.80
CA VAL A 165 4.69 -11.88 2.24
C VAL A 165 5.94 -11.41 1.50
N HIS A 166 5.83 -10.28 0.80
CA HIS A 166 6.96 -9.65 0.13
C HIS A 166 7.76 -8.83 1.13
N GLY A 167 9.06 -9.12 1.23
CA GLY A 167 9.93 -8.53 2.25
C GLY A 167 10.12 -7.01 2.14
N GLY A 168 9.80 -6.41 0.99
CA GLY A 168 9.84 -4.97 0.80
C GLY A 168 8.55 -4.24 1.16
N CYS A 169 7.45 -4.96 1.45
CA CYS A 169 6.11 -4.38 1.63
C CYS A 169 5.38 -4.86 2.89
N GLY A 170 5.71 -6.04 3.43
CA GLY A 170 5.07 -6.58 4.63
C GLY A 170 3.71 -7.26 4.38
N PHE A 171 3.33 -7.46 3.12
CA PHE A 171 2.12 -8.18 2.72
C PHE A 171 2.31 -8.92 1.40
N SER A 172 1.33 -9.76 1.05
CA SER A 172 1.36 -10.61 -0.15
C SER A 172 0.79 -9.94 -1.41
N PRO A 173 1.28 -10.30 -2.62
CA PRO A 173 0.70 -9.86 -3.90
C PRO A 173 -0.81 -10.09 -3.99
N LYS A 174 -1.29 -11.21 -3.42
CA LYS A 174 -2.71 -11.57 -3.40
C LYS A 174 -3.54 -10.57 -2.60
N LEU A 175 -3.06 -10.15 -1.42
CA LEU A 175 -3.75 -9.16 -0.61
C LEU A 175 -3.80 -7.81 -1.34
N LEU A 176 -2.69 -7.41 -1.96
CA LEU A 176 -2.64 -6.17 -2.72
C LEU A 176 -3.61 -6.17 -3.90
N HIS A 177 -3.73 -7.29 -4.62
CA HIS A 177 -4.73 -7.43 -5.66
C HIS A 177 -6.16 -7.32 -5.11
N ILE A 178 -6.44 -7.82 -3.90
CA ILE A 178 -7.75 -7.65 -3.26
C ILE A 178 -8.07 -6.18 -3.00
N PHE A 179 -7.10 -5.35 -2.58
CA PHE A 179 -7.31 -3.90 -2.46
C PHE A 179 -7.77 -3.27 -3.79
N ALA A 180 -7.14 -3.63 -4.91
CA ALA A 180 -7.57 -3.19 -6.23
C ALA A 180 -9.00 -3.65 -6.57
N GLN A 181 -9.35 -4.90 -6.26
CA GLN A 181 -10.70 -5.43 -6.48
C GLN A 181 -11.75 -4.67 -5.66
N ILE A 182 -11.45 -4.29 -4.41
CA ILE A 182 -12.34 -3.48 -3.57
C ILE A 182 -12.61 -2.12 -4.23
N THR A 183 -11.55 -1.42 -4.66
CA THR A 183 -11.69 -0.13 -5.35
C THR A 183 -12.50 -0.26 -6.63
N GLN A 184 -12.23 -1.29 -7.43
CA GLN A 184 -12.98 -1.56 -8.67
C GLN A 184 -14.48 -1.79 -8.39
N LEU A 185 -14.80 -2.60 -7.38
CA LEU A 185 -16.20 -2.82 -6.99
C LEU A 185 -16.86 -1.53 -6.49
N ALA A 186 -16.15 -0.70 -5.74
CA ALA A 186 -16.67 0.59 -5.29
C ALA A 186 -16.95 1.52 -6.47
N SER A 187 -16.06 1.58 -7.46
CA SER A 187 -16.27 2.33 -8.70
C SER A 187 -17.49 1.83 -9.48
N GLN A 188 -17.67 0.51 -9.58
CA GLN A 188 -18.84 -0.07 -10.24
C GLN A 188 -20.14 0.21 -9.48
N MET A 189 -20.12 0.16 -8.14
CA MET A 189 -21.27 0.48 -7.30
C MET A 189 -21.68 1.94 -7.41
N ALA A 190 -20.72 2.86 -7.59
CA ALA A 190 -21.01 4.26 -7.86
C ALA A 190 -21.71 4.47 -9.22
N LEU A 191 -21.37 3.67 -10.23
CA LEU A 191 -22.01 3.72 -11.55
C LEU A 191 -23.37 3.01 -11.58
N GLU A 192 -23.53 1.92 -10.85
CA GLU A 192 -24.75 1.12 -10.83
C GLU A 192 -25.27 0.91 -9.38
N PRO A 193 -25.84 1.96 -8.73
CA PRO A 193 -26.26 1.88 -7.33
C PRO A 193 -27.39 0.87 -7.05
N SER A 194 -28.16 0.49 -8.07
CA SER A 194 -29.23 -0.50 -7.98
C SER A 194 -28.74 -1.94 -8.14
N SER A 195 -27.44 -2.15 -8.37
CA SER A 195 -26.89 -3.48 -8.64
C SER A 195 -27.01 -4.42 -7.44
N VAL A 196 -27.71 -5.54 -7.63
CA VAL A 196 -27.82 -6.61 -6.63
C VAL A 196 -26.69 -7.63 -6.71
N ILE A 197 -25.86 -7.57 -7.77
CA ILE A 197 -24.78 -8.53 -8.02
C ILE A 197 -23.48 -8.05 -7.38
N LEU A 198 -23.17 -6.74 -7.46
CA LEU A 198 -21.94 -6.18 -6.88
C LEU A 198 -21.80 -6.47 -5.37
N PRO A 199 -22.86 -6.34 -4.52
CA PRO A 199 -22.74 -6.71 -3.10
C PRO A 199 -22.41 -8.18 -2.89
N LYS A 200 -22.91 -9.10 -3.73
CA LYS A 200 -22.55 -10.53 -3.66
C LYS A 200 -21.07 -10.76 -3.97
N GLY A 201 -20.53 -10.02 -4.95
CA GLY A 201 -19.10 -10.03 -5.26
C GLY A 201 -18.25 -9.52 -4.08
N ALA A 202 -18.69 -8.45 -3.42
CA ALA A 202 -18.03 -7.92 -2.24
C ALA A 202 -18.09 -8.86 -1.03
N GLU A 203 -19.21 -9.54 -0.80
CA GLU A 203 -19.32 -10.58 0.25
C GLU A 203 -18.36 -11.75 -0.01
N TYR A 204 -18.18 -12.14 -1.27
CA TYR A 204 -17.17 -13.12 -1.63
C TYR A 204 -15.75 -12.63 -1.33
N ILE A 205 -15.45 -11.35 -1.56
CA ILE A 205 -14.16 -10.75 -1.15
C ILE A 205 -14.03 -10.73 0.38
N LYS A 206 -15.09 -10.38 1.12
CA LYS A 206 -15.13 -10.39 2.59
C LYS A 206 -14.77 -11.78 3.13
N SER A 207 -15.38 -12.84 2.56
CA SER A 207 -15.07 -14.23 2.89
C SER A 207 -13.62 -14.61 2.54
N LYS A 208 -13.10 -14.18 1.37
CA LYS A 208 -11.70 -14.39 1.01
C LYS A 208 -10.74 -13.73 1.98
N LEU A 209 -10.99 -12.49 2.38
CA LEU A 209 -10.17 -11.77 3.35
C LEU A 209 -10.18 -12.44 4.71
N ALA A 210 -11.34 -12.92 5.18
CA ALA A 210 -11.45 -13.65 6.44
C ALA A 210 -10.61 -14.95 6.47
N ASN A 211 -10.45 -15.59 5.31
CA ASN A 211 -9.72 -16.85 5.16
C ASN A 211 -8.32 -16.68 4.54
N LEU A 212 -7.89 -15.46 4.25
CA LEU A 212 -6.62 -15.21 3.58
C LEU A 212 -5.46 -15.47 4.54
N ARG A 213 -4.74 -16.56 4.30
CA ARG A 213 -3.49 -16.85 4.99
C ARG A 213 -2.31 -16.36 4.15
N GLN A 214 -1.46 -15.57 4.79
CA GLN A 214 -0.19 -15.12 4.24
C GLN A 214 0.93 -15.91 4.93
N TRP A 215 2.03 -16.16 4.22
CA TRP A 215 3.18 -16.89 4.77
C TRP A 215 4.49 -16.18 4.44
N SER A 216 5.54 -16.47 5.20
CA SER A 216 6.89 -15.96 4.96
C SER A 216 7.92 -17.05 5.20
N GLU A 217 9.19 -16.79 4.90
CA GLU A 217 10.27 -17.74 5.25
C GLU A 217 10.41 -17.92 6.78
N LEU A 218 10.05 -16.89 7.56
CA LEU A 218 10.07 -16.94 9.02
C LEU A 218 8.82 -17.63 9.60
N SER A 219 7.74 -17.66 8.83
CA SER A 219 6.44 -18.22 9.22
C SER A 219 5.87 -19.01 8.04
N PRO A 220 6.32 -20.27 7.86
CA PRO A 220 5.83 -21.14 6.81
C PRO A 220 4.32 -21.37 6.95
N GLU A 221 3.66 -21.77 5.86
CA GLU A 221 2.21 -21.98 5.83
C GLU A 221 1.70 -23.00 6.86
N THR A 222 2.53 -23.97 7.24
CA THR A 222 2.25 -24.97 8.28
C THR A 222 2.18 -24.37 9.69
N ASP A 223 2.79 -23.21 9.89
CA ASP A 223 2.98 -22.57 11.19
C ASP A 223 2.05 -21.36 11.40
N GLY A 224 1.12 -21.14 10.46
CA GLY A 224 0.18 -20.02 10.52
C GLY A 224 -0.87 -20.18 11.63
N TYR A 225 -1.46 -19.06 12.03
CA TYR A 225 -2.49 -19.03 13.07
C TYR A 225 -3.88 -19.24 12.48
N ALA A 226 -4.77 -19.87 13.26
CA ALA A 226 -6.14 -20.14 12.84
C ALA A 226 -7.01 -18.86 12.77
N SER A 227 -6.70 -17.86 13.59
CA SER A 227 -7.39 -16.58 13.67
C SER A 227 -6.46 -15.45 14.10
N THR A 228 -6.93 -14.21 14.00
CA THR A 228 -6.26 -13.03 14.54
C THR A 228 -6.02 -13.18 16.04
N GLU A 229 -7.01 -13.65 16.79
CA GLU A 229 -6.92 -13.85 18.24
C GLU A 229 -5.81 -14.85 18.59
N ALA A 230 -5.71 -15.97 17.87
CA ALA A 230 -4.66 -16.95 18.08
C ALA A 230 -3.25 -16.38 17.82
N LEU A 231 -3.10 -15.51 16.80
CA LEU A 231 -1.86 -14.79 16.57
C LEU A 231 -1.55 -13.84 17.73
N LEU A 232 -2.54 -13.03 18.14
CA LEU A 232 -2.40 -12.10 19.25
C LEU A 232 -2.01 -12.83 20.55
N ASP A 233 -2.73 -13.87 20.94
CA ASP A 233 -2.47 -14.63 22.18
C ASP A 233 -1.09 -15.29 22.19
N SER A 234 -0.54 -15.60 21.02
CA SER A 234 0.78 -16.20 20.87
C SER A 234 1.94 -15.20 20.96
N CYS A 235 1.68 -13.90 21.09
CA CYS A 235 2.70 -12.87 21.19
C CYS A 235 3.24 -12.78 22.61
N VAL A 236 4.56 -12.95 22.76
CA VAL A 236 5.28 -12.65 24.01
C VAL A 236 5.75 -11.21 23.94
N LEU A 237 5.28 -10.39 24.88
CA LEU A 237 5.56 -8.95 24.93
C LEU A 237 6.66 -8.66 25.95
N ASN A 238 7.52 -7.69 25.66
CA ASN A 238 8.52 -7.17 26.59
C ASN A 238 7.90 -6.17 27.59
N GLU A 239 8.74 -5.54 28.42
CA GLU A 239 8.33 -4.55 29.42
C GLU A 239 7.66 -3.29 28.82
N HIS A 240 7.89 -3.02 27.54
CA HIS A 240 7.27 -1.93 26.79
C HIS A 240 5.99 -2.36 26.06
N GLY A 241 5.52 -3.60 26.24
CA GLY A 241 4.31 -4.11 25.61
C GLY A 241 4.46 -4.44 24.12
N VAL A 242 5.70 -4.56 23.61
CA VAL A 242 5.97 -4.88 22.21
C VAL A 242 6.66 -6.23 22.05
N ILE A 243 6.56 -6.81 20.85
CA ILE A 243 7.24 -8.05 20.49
C ILE A 243 8.72 -7.80 20.15
N GLU A 244 9.56 -8.80 20.41
CA GLU A 244 10.98 -8.81 20.03
C GLU A 244 11.33 -9.95 19.05
N CYS A 245 10.32 -10.65 18.54
CA CYS A 245 10.48 -11.79 17.65
C CYS A 245 10.30 -11.38 16.18
N PRO A 246 11.31 -11.57 15.29
CA PRO A 246 11.19 -11.26 13.85
C PRO A 246 10.03 -11.99 13.16
N LYS A 247 9.79 -13.26 13.53
CA LYS A 247 8.64 -14.03 13.01
C LYS A 247 7.33 -13.32 13.32
N LYS A 248 7.11 -12.94 14.59
CA LYS A 248 5.90 -12.25 15.03
C LYS A 248 5.76 -10.86 14.40
N MET A 249 6.86 -10.16 14.13
CA MET A 249 6.83 -8.87 13.44
C MET A 249 6.28 -9.01 12.02
N THR A 250 6.72 -10.05 11.31
CA THR A 250 6.22 -10.37 9.97
C THR A 250 4.75 -10.79 10.01
N ASP A 251 4.38 -11.67 10.96
CA ASP A 251 3.00 -12.17 11.10
C ASP A 251 2.01 -11.05 11.47
N LEU A 252 2.34 -10.21 12.46
CA LEU A 252 1.51 -9.07 12.87
C LEU A 252 1.41 -8.00 11.78
N GLY A 253 2.52 -7.73 11.08
CA GLY A 253 2.52 -6.79 9.95
C GLY A 253 1.59 -7.25 8.83
N ALA A 254 1.72 -8.51 8.41
CA ALA A 254 0.87 -9.12 7.38
C ALA A 254 -0.61 -9.13 7.81
N GLU A 255 -0.88 -9.44 9.07
CA GLU A 255 -2.23 -9.45 9.63
C GLU A 255 -2.84 -8.04 9.71
N ALA A 256 -2.07 -7.03 10.11
CA ALA A 256 -2.50 -5.64 10.11
C ALA A 256 -2.94 -5.18 8.70
N TRP A 257 -2.19 -5.56 7.67
CA TRP A 257 -2.59 -5.31 6.27
C TRP A 257 -3.87 -6.04 5.88
N ARG A 258 -4.06 -7.29 6.31
CA ARG A 258 -5.28 -8.06 6.02
C ARG A 258 -6.50 -7.42 6.67
N ILE A 259 -6.39 -7.01 7.94
CA ILE A 259 -7.44 -6.31 8.67
C ILE A 259 -7.73 -4.95 8.04
N ALA A 260 -6.70 -4.21 7.61
CA ALA A 260 -6.88 -2.94 6.92
C ALA A 260 -7.67 -3.09 5.61
N ALA A 261 -7.47 -4.19 4.86
CA ALA A 261 -8.30 -4.50 3.69
C ALA A 261 -9.76 -4.79 4.06
N GLN A 262 -10.02 -5.43 5.20
CA GLN A 262 -11.38 -5.67 5.69
C GLN A 262 -12.07 -4.35 6.05
N ILE A 263 -11.40 -3.48 6.79
CA ILE A 263 -11.92 -2.15 7.12
C ILE A 263 -12.15 -1.33 5.85
N TYR A 264 -11.20 -1.34 4.91
CA TYR A 264 -11.34 -0.63 3.64
C TYR A 264 -12.54 -1.13 2.82
N LEU A 265 -12.78 -2.45 2.76
CA LEU A 265 -13.97 -3.02 2.13
C LEU A 265 -15.25 -2.57 2.83
N GLN A 266 -15.29 -2.61 4.17
CA GLN A 266 -16.42 -2.22 4.98
C GLN A 266 -16.77 -0.73 4.79
N CYS A 267 -15.76 0.14 4.86
CA CYS A 267 -15.92 1.58 4.79
C CYS A 267 -16.19 2.07 3.36
N ARG A 268 -15.39 1.64 2.37
CA ARG A 268 -15.47 2.20 1.02
C ARG A 268 -16.53 1.54 0.15
N PHE A 269 -16.59 0.21 0.12
CA PHE A 269 -17.58 -0.49 -0.71
C PHE A 269 -18.92 -0.60 0.00
N PHE A 270 -18.95 -1.19 1.20
CA PHE A 270 -20.21 -1.37 1.94
C PHE A 270 -20.73 -0.07 2.57
N ARG A 271 -19.93 1.01 2.55
CA ARG A 271 -20.30 2.32 3.08
C ARG A 271 -20.70 2.28 4.55
N LEU A 272 -20.19 1.29 5.30
CA LEU A 272 -20.46 1.18 6.73
C LEU A 272 -19.75 2.32 7.46
N PRO A 273 -20.41 3.03 8.39
CA PRO A 273 -19.77 4.08 9.15
C PRO A 273 -18.70 3.50 10.07
N ARG A 274 -17.78 4.35 10.52
CA ARG A 274 -16.70 3.96 11.42
C ARG A 274 -17.16 3.42 12.78
N SER A 275 -18.36 3.81 13.22
CA SER A 275 -19.00 3.31 14.45
C SER A 275 -19.71 1.97 14.29
N HIS A 276 -19.82 1.46 13.05
CA HIS A 276 -20.48 0.19 12.80
C HIS A 276 -19.76 -0.95 13.54
N ALA A 277 -20.52 -1.88 14.15
CA ALA A 277 -19.97 -2.92 15.01
C ALA A 277 -18.85 -3.73 14.34
N GLU A 278 -19.05 -4.13 13.07
CA GLU A 278 -18.00 -4.86 12.35
C GLU A 278 -16.73 -4.04 12.08
N VAL A 279 -16.88 -2.73 11.83
CA VAL A 279 -15.73 -1.83 11.61
C VAL A 279 -14.98 -1.65 12.91
N MET A 280 -15.68 -1.42 14.02
CA MET A 280 -15.08 -1.31 15.36
C MET A 280 -14.36 -2.60 15.78
N THR A 281 -14.93 -3.78 15.51
CA THR A 281 -14.25 -5.05 15.80
C THR A 281 -12.91 -5.17 15.08
N ASN A 282 -12.88 -4.84 13.78
CA ASN A 282 -11.64 -4.87 13.00
C ASN A 282 -10.69 -3.73 13.41
N CYS A 283 -11.21 -2.56 13.76
CA CYS A 283 -10.41 -1.44 14.28
C CYS A 283 -9.67 -1.85 15.56
N ARG A 284 -10.35 -2.50 16.52
CA ARG A 284 -9.71 -3.02 17.75
C ARG A 284 -8.66 -4.10 17.46
N ARG A 285 -8.93 -5.02 16.53
CA ARG A 285 -7.95 -6.03 16.12
C ARG A 285 -6.71 -5.40 15.49
N LEU A 286 -6.91 -4.39 14.64
CA LEU A 286 -5.83 -3.63 14.02
C LEU A 286 -5.03 -2.86 15.07
N SER A 287 -5.72 -2.24 16.04
CA SER A 287 -5.08 -1.48 17.11
C SER A 287 -4.22 -2.37 18.01
N GLU A 288 -4.70 -3.58 18.32
CA GLU A 288 -3.91 -4.61 19.02
C GLU A 288 -2.69 -5.09 18.23
N CYS A 289 -2.81 -5.24 16.90
CA CYS A 289 -1.65 -5.58 16.07
C CYS A 289 -0.60 -4.46 16.11
N VAL A 290 -1.02 -3.21 15.86
CA VAL A 290 -0.12 -2.04 15.81
C VAL A 290 0.54 -1.78 17.15
N ARG A 291 -0.20 -1.82 18.26
CA ARG A 291 0.30 -1.58 19.61
C ARG A 291 1.42 -2.55 20.02
N ARG A 292 1.38 -3.79 19.53
CA ARG A 292 2.36 -4.83 19.86
C ARG A 292 3.61 -4.79 18.98
N MET A 293 3.57 -4.11 17.84
CA MET A 293 4.73 -4.01 16.93
C MET A 293 5.68 -2.88 17.38
N PRO A 294 7.00 -3.13 17.45
CA PRO A 294 7.96 -2.06 17.68
C PRO A 294 7.97 -1.07 16.50
N CYS A 295 8.02 0.21 16.83
CA CYS A 295 8.07 1.32 15.86
C CYS A 295 9.47 1.96 15.76
N TYR A 296 10.49 1.31 16.34
CA TYR A 296 11.90 1.69 16.26
C TYR A 296 12.80 0.44 16.39
N GLY A 297 14.10 0.63 16.16
CA GLY A 297 15.09 -0.44 16.34
C GLY A 297 15.12 -1.48 15.21
N PRO A 298 15.83 -2.60 15.40
CA PRO A 298 16.16 -3.54 14.31
C PRO A 298 14.96 -4.25 13.68
N LEU A 299 13.83 -4.34 14.39
CA LEU A 299 12.61 -4.95 13.88
C LEU A 299 11.73 -3.97 13.11
N PHE A 300 11.98 -2.67 13.25
CA PHE A 300 11.31 -1.64 12.47
C PHE A 300 11.99 -1.54 11.09
N THR A 301 11.36 -2.15 10.09
CA THR A 301 11.91 -2.29 8.73
C THR A 301 11.02 -1.64 7.69
N ALA A 302 11.40 -1.72 6.40
CA ALA A 302 10.58 -1.28 5.27
C ALA A 302 9.20 -1.97 5.16
N GLN A 303 8.94 -3.01 5.96
CA GLN A 303 7.64 -3.68 6.08
C GLN A 303 6.67 -2.97 7.03
N ALA A 304 7.08 -1.86 7.65
CA ALA A 304 6.25 -1.10 8.57
C ALA A 304 4.89 -0.74 7.93
N PRO A 305 3.76 -1.01 8.61
CA PRO A 305 2.44 -0.94 8.01
C PRO A 305 1.87 0.49 8.00
N LEU A 306 2.46 1.39 7.21
CA LEU A 306 2.08 2.81 7.15
C LEU A 306 0.58 3.01 6.85
N PHE A 307 0.05 2.39 5.79
CA PHE A 307 -1.37 2.50 5.47
C PHE A 307 -2.28 1.93 6.58
N PRO A 308 -2.05 0.71 7.12
CA PRO A 308 -2.83 0.24 8.26
C PRO A 308 -2.83 1.20 9.46
N VAL A 309 -1.68 1.81 9.81
CA VAL A 309 -1.62 2.79 10.91
C VAL A 309 -2.38 4.07 10.57
N PHE A 310 -2.25 4.58 9.35
CA PHE A 310 -3.03 5.72 8.86
C PHE A 310 -4.53 5.43 8.91
N LEU A 311 -4.95 4.26 8.41
CA LEU A 311 -6.34 3.82 8.40
C LEU A 311 -6.90 3.71 9.81
N LEU A 312 -6.15 3.11 10.74
CA LEU A 312 -6.51 3.04 12.16
C LEU A 312 -6.81 4.44 12.70
N GLY A 313 -5.89 5.40 12.51
CA GLY A 313 -6.09 6.77 12.98
C GLY A 313 -7.32 7.43 12.35
N LEU A 314 -7.56 7.21 11.06
CA LEU A 314 -8.66 7.83 10.31
C LEU A 314 -10.03 7.29 10.75
N VAL A 315 -10.15 5.98 10.98
CA VAL A 315 -11.43 5.31 11.27
C VAL A 315 -11.68 5.10 12.77
N SER A 316 -10.71 5.36 13.65
CA SER A 316 -10.91 5.20 15.09
C SER A 316 -12.01 6.15 15.58
N VAL A 317 -12.97 5.65 16.33
CA VAL A 317 -13.99 6.47 17.02
C VAL A 317 -13.53 6.82 18.44
N SER A 318 -12.81 5.90 19.09
CA SER A 318 -12.28 6.12 20.44
C SER A 318 -10.95 6.89 20.38
N GLU A 319 -10.73 7.74 21.39
CA GLU A 319 -9.42 8.38 21.60
C GLU A 319 -8.33 7.38 21.96
N GLU A 320 -8.70 6.22 22.53
CA GLU A 320 -7.75 5.16 22.85
C GLU A 320 -7.15 4.54 21.58
N ASP A 321 -7.98 4.16 20.62
CA ASP A 321 -7.53 3.56 19.36
C ASP A 321 -6.76 4.59 18.51
N PHE A 322 -7.23 5.84 18.48
CA PHE A 322 -6.48 6.94 17.84
C PHE A 322 -5.12 7.17 18.50
N GLY A 323 -5.05 7.08 19.83
CA GLY A 323 -3.83 7.23 20.60
C GLY A 323 -2.73 6.25 20.18
N ILE A 324 -3.09 5.04 19.75
CA ILE A 324 -2.14 4.03 19.25
C ILE A 324 -1.53 4.49 17.92
N ALA A 325 -2.36 4.95 16.97
CA ALA A 325 -1.87 5.46 15.69
C ALA A 325 -1.01 6.72 15.88
N ARG A 326 -1.46 7.66 16.73
CA ARG A 326 -0.69 8.86 17.09
C ARG A 326 0.67 8.51 17.68
N ASN A 327 0.71 7.60 18.66
CA ASN A 327 1.96 7.18 19.29
C ASN A 327 2.93 6.56 18.28
N TRP A 328 2.42 5.77 17.33
CA TRP A 328 3.24 5.23 16.25
C TRP A 328 3.86 6.34 15.40
N PHE A 329 3.06 7.30 14.93
CA PHE A 329 3.56 8.42 14.11
C PHE A 329 4.57 9.27 14.89
N GLU A 330 4.25 9.68 16.11
CA GLU A 330 5.12 10.52 16.94
C GLU A 330 6.43 9.82 17.29
N THR A 331 6.38 8.52 17.61
CA THR A 331 7.60 7.75 17.90
C THR A 331 8.48 7.64 16.65
N VAL A 332 7.92 7.28 15.50
CA VAL A 332 8.69 7.20 14.24
C VAL A 332 9.33 8.53 13.91
N LEU A 333 8.57 9.64 13.99
CA LEU A 333 9.09 10.99 13.71
C LEU A 333 10.16 11.45 14.70
N SER A 334 10.08 11.01 15.96
CA SER A 334 11.11 11.30 16.97
C SER A 334 12.39 10.48 16.81
N ALA A 335 12.26 9.23 16.33
CA ALA A 335 13.35 8.26 16.27
C ALA A 335 14.13 8.31 14.95
N THR A 336 13.52 8.80 13.86
CA THR A 336 14.16 8.84 12.54
C THR A 336 14.61 10.24 12.16
N SER A 337 15.93 10.42 12.04
CA SER A 337 16.55 11.58 11.37
C SER A 337 16.56 11.43 9.84
N CYS A 338 15.90 10.42 9.31
CA CYS A 338 15.97 10.00 7.92
C CYS A 338 14.68 10.37 7.19
N ARG A 339 14.82 10.87 5.95
CA ARG A 339 13.67 11.23 5.12
C ARG A 339 12.74 10.03 4.88
N SER A 340 11.43 10.28 4.92
CA SER A 340 10.39 9.28 4.69
C SER A 340 9.08 9.92 4.23
N SER A 341 8.10 9.10 3.83
CA SER A 341 6.72 9.52 3.53
C SER A 341 5.89 9.80 4.80
N VAL A 342 6.40 9.51 5.99
CA VAL A 342 5.65 9.57 7.26
C VAL A 342 5.23 10.99 7.65
N PRO A 343 6.08 12.03 7.61
CA PRO A 343 5.69 13.39 8.01
C PRO A 343 4.45 13.92 7.28
N PRO A 344 4.39 13.93 5.92
CA PRO A 344 3.21 14.46 5.23
C PRO A 344 1.95 13.59 5.45
N VAL A 345 2.10 12.29 5.72
CA VAL A 345 0.96 11.42 6.04
C VAL A 345 0.41 11.71 7.44
N TRP A 346 1.27 12.01 8.42
CA TRP A 346 0.84 12.41 9.75
C TRP A 346 0.09 13.75 9.74
N ASP A 347 0.62 14.74 9.00
CA ASP A 347 -0.06 16.02 8.82
C ASP A 347 -1.42 15.88 8.16
N ALA A 348 -1.51 15.05 7.12
CA ALA A 348 -2.77 14.74 6.48
C ALA A 348 -3.77 14.04 7.41
N LEU A 349 -3.31 13.07 8.21
CA LEU A 349 -4.18 12.37 9.17
C LEU A 349 -4.78 13.34 10.19
N LYS A 350 -4.00 14.28 10.73
CA LYS A 350 -4.52 15.28 11.67
C LYS A 350 -5.63 16.14 11.06
N ILE A 351 -5.42 16.61 9.82
CA ILE A 351 -6.41 17.42 9.09
C ILE A 351 -7.69 16.60 8.85
N LEU A 352 -7.54 15.40 8.30
CA LEU A 352 -8.67 14.55 7.93
C LEU A 352 -9.45 14.09 9.16
N ARG A 353 -8.77 13.80 10.27
CA ARG A 353 -9.42 13.36 11.52
C ARG A 353 -10.37 14.43 12.06
N ILE A 354 -9.91 15.68 12.14
CA ILE A 354 -10.74 16.81 12.60
C ILE A 354 -12.00 16.92 11.73
N TRP A 355 -11.83 16.82 10.42
CA TRP A 355 -12.95 16.90 9.48
C TRP A 355 -13.92 15.72 9.62
N VAL A 356 -13.41 14.48 9.70
CA VAL A 356 -14.24 13.28 9.88
C VAL A 356 -15.06 13.33 11.17
N ASP A 357 -14.47 13.82 12.26
CA ASP A 357 -15.15 13.93 13.56
C ASP A 357 -16.28 14.98 13.54
N GLY A 358 -16.21 15.99 12.67
CA GLY A 358 -17.21 17.06 12.56
C GLY A 358 -18.29 16.83 11.50
N GLU A 359 -17.92 16.26 10.35
CA GLU A 359 -18.78 16.25 9.15
C GLU A 359 -19.42 14.89 8.86
N ILE A 360 -18.79 13.78 9.29
CA ILE A 360 -19.30 12.44 9.00
C ILE A 360 -20.25 12.00 10.10
N THR A 361 -21.51 11.78 9.72
CA THR A 361 -22.57 11.34 10.63
C THR A 361 -22.98 9.90 10.32
N ASP A 362 -23.38 9.18 11.37
CA ASP A 362 -23.81 7.81 11.22
C ASP A 362 -25.26 7.75 10.71
N GLU A 363 -25.49 6.95 9.67
CA GLU A 363 -26.84 6.64 9.21
C GLU A 363 -27.50 5.59 10.13
N PRO A 364 -28.65 5.89 10.76
CA PRO A 364 -29.38 4.90 11.55
C PRO A 364 -29.87 3.74 10.69
N HIS A 365 -29.83 2.52 11.23
CA HIS A 365 -30.33 1.31 10.55
C HIS A 365 -29.69 1.05 9.17
N ILE A 366 -28.41 1.41 9.00
CA ILE A 366 -27.70 1.29 7.72
C ILE A 366 -27.76 -0.12 7.11
N ASP A 367 -27.85 -1.17 7.93
CA ASP A 367 -27.98 -2.56 7.48
C ASP A 367 -29.26 -2.83 6.68
N MET A 368 -30.32 -2.05 6.90
CA MET A 368 -31.57 -2.14 6.14
C MET A 368 -31.51 -1.39 4.80
N ILE A 369 -30.51 -0.51 4.63
CA ILE A 369 -30.35 0.30 3.43
C ILE A 369 -29.51 -0.48 2.41
N PRO A 370 -29.97 -0.63 1.15
CA PRO A 370 -29.16 -1.20 0.08
C PRO A 370 -27.84 -0.45 -0.09
N VAL A 371 -26.74 -1.17 -0.31
CA VAL A 371 -25.37 -0.60 -0.33
C VAL A 371 -25.24 0.63 -1.23
N GLY A 372 -25.78 0.59 -2.45
CA GLY A 372 -25.68 1.72 -3.38
C GLY A 372 -26.48 2.97 -2.97
N GLN A 373 -27.42 2.85 -2.03
CA GLN A 373 -28.25 3.94 -1.52
C GLN A 373 -27.69 4.60 -0.24
N ARG A 374 -26.73 3.96 0.44
CA ARG A 374 -26.04 4.53 1.61
C ARG A 374 -25.18 5.72 1.21
N GLN A 375 -24.99 6.71 2.08
CA GLN A 375 -24.06 7.81 1.83
C GLN A 375 -22.64 7.29 1.55
N PRO A 376 -22.00 7.70 0.44
CA PRO A 376 -20.63 7.30 0.10
C PRO A 376 -19.59 8.11 0.88
N TRP A 377 -19.66 8.08 2.22
CA TRP A 377 -18.87 8.92 3.12
C TRP A 377 -17.35 8.82 2.93
N TRP A 378 -16.84 7.68 2.46
CA TRP A 378 -15.43 7.52 2.08
C TRP A 378 -15.04 8.44 0.91
N GLU A 379 -15.92 8.61 -0.07
CA GLU A 379 -15.67 9.51 -1.21
C GLU A 379 -15.73 10.98 -0.78
N ASP A 380 -16.52 11.32 0.24
CA ASP A 380 -16.51 12.66 0.84
C ASP A 380 -15.14 12.95 1.50
N ILE A 381 -14.57 11.99 2.22
CA ILE A 381 -13.20 12.09 2.76
C ILE A 381 -12.18 12.25 1.64
N VAL A 382 -12.29 11.46 0.57
CA VAL A 382 -11.36 11.52 -0.57
C VAL A 382 -11.43 12.88 -1.26
N ALA A 383 -12.63 13.45 -1.43
CA ALA A 383 -12.81 14.80 -1.97
C ALA A 383 -12.14 15.83 -1.08
N HIS A 384 -12.39 15.79 0.24
CA HIS A 384 -11.76 16.69 1.20
C HIS A 384 -10.23 16.55 1.23
N ALA A 385 -9.71 15.33 1.20
CA ALA A 385 -8.27 15.06 1.13
C ALA A 385 -7.66 15.68 -0.13
N THR A 386 -8.29 15.46 -1.28
CA THR A 386 -7.81 15.97 -2.58
C THR A 386 -7.73 17.50 -2.57
N GLU A 387 -8.70 18.18 -1.97
CA GLU A 387 -8.73 19.63 -1.87
C GLU A 387 -7.70 20.19 -0.87
N THR A 388 -7.59 19.57 0.30
CA THR A 388 -6.78 20.11 1.42
C THR A 388 -5.31 19.71 1.34
N VAL A 389 -5.04 18.42 1.14
CA VAL A 389 -3.71 17.80 1.25
C VAL A 389 -3.20 17.20 -0.06
N GLY A 390 -4.06 17.06 -1.07
CA GLY A 390 -3.73 16.44 -2.36
C GLY A 390 -3.66 14.92 -2.31
N THR A 391 -2.97 14.31 -3.28
CA THR A 391 -2.85 12.84 -3.35
C THR A 391 -1.87 12.31 -2.29
N LEU A 392 -2.38 11.47 -1.38
CA LEU A 392 -1.59 10.86 -0.31
C LEU A 392 -0.72 9.70 -0.80
N CYS A 393 0.52 9.67 -0.34
CA CYS A 393 1.44 8.56 -0.53
C CYS A 393 1.44 7.68 0.71
N LEU A 394 0.72 6.57 0.67
CA LEU A 394 0.53 5.64 1.80
C LEU A 394 1.47 4.42 1.72
N MET A 395 2.57 4.59 1.00
CA MET A 395 3.65 3.61 0.88
C MET A 395 4.68 3.79 1.96
#